data_AF-W6K484-F1
#
_entry.id   AF-W6K484-F1
#
_cell.length_a   1.000
_cell.length_b   1.000
_cell.length_c   1.000
_cell.angle_alpha   90.00
_cell.angle_beta   90.00
_cell.angle_gamma   90.00
#
_symmetry.space_group_name_H-M   'P 1'
#
loop_
_entity.id
_entity.type
_entity.pdbx_description
1 polymer ?
#
loop_
_entity_poly.entity_id
_entity_poly.type
_entity_poly.pdbx_seq_one_letter_code
_entity_poly.pdbx_strand_id
1 'polypeptide(L)'
;MDTPEDDVVDGAIGDVQRMTDELLARARRRHPGVEFSIAIDQALSLLLPKSADRIYRTINGRLGYYAGHVYDDCLVQAMDHPAEAADIITLVPLDAHDPPCWQGDLRTGRITSL
;
A
#
# COMPACT_ATOMS: atom_id res chain seq x y z
N MET A 1 -19.56 8.73 -14.38
CA MET A 1 -19.73 7.67 -13.38
C MET A 1 -18.68 6.63 -13.71
N ASP A 2 -17.51 6.73 -13.07
CA ASP A 2 -16.50 5.68 -13.16
C ASP A 2 -17.06 4.49 -12.38
N THR A 3 -17.14 3.33 -13.01
CA THR A 3 -17.57 2.10 -12.34
C THR A 3 -16.40 1.69 -11.45
N PRO A 4 -16.58 1.33 -10.17
CA PRO A 4 -15.48 0.75 -9.40
C PRO A 4 -15.10 -0.55 -10.10
N GLU A 5 -13.97 -0.53 -10.81
CA GLU A 5 -13.37 -1.73 -11.40
C GLU A 5 -12.85 -2.59 -10.25
N ASP A 6 -13.73 -3.43 -9.70
CA ASP A 6 -13.38 -4.56 -8.86
C ASP A 6 -12.64 -5.58 -9.75
N ASP A 7 -11.34 -5.37 -9.91
CA ASP A 7 -10.49 -6.30 -10.65
C ASP A 7 -9.90 -7.33 -9.69
N VAL A 8 -10.19 -8.60 -9.96
CA VAL A 8 -9.60 -9.74 -9.24
C VAL A 8 -8.19 -9.96 -9.79
N VAL A 9 -7.20 -9.99 -8.89
CA VAL A 9 -5.80 -10.28 -9.21
C VAL A 9 -5.59 -11.78 -9.15
N ASP A 10 -5.40 -12.40 -10.31
CA ASP A 10 -5.13 -13.84 -10.41
C ASP A 10 -3.93 -14.23 -9.54
N GLY A 11 -4.13 -15.25 -8.69
CA GLY A 11 -3.09 -15.81 -7.83
C GLY A 11 -2.64 -14.94 -6.66
N ALA A 12 -3.32 -13.83 -6.36
CA ALA A 12 -2.98 -12.96 -5.22
C ALA A 12 -3.65 -13.35 -3.90
N ILE A 13 -4.58 -14.33 -3.91
CA ILE A 13 -5.24 -14.81 -2.69
C ILE A 13 -4.18 -15.37 -1.73
N GLY A 14 -4.08 -14.79 -0.54
CA GLY A 14 -3.10 -15.13 0.48
C GLY A 14 -1.64 -14.73 0.17
N ASP A 15 -1.38 -14.11 -0.98
CA ASP A 15 -0.03 -13.66 -1.37
C ASP A 15 0.12 -12.16 -1.11
N VAL A 16 0.68 -11.84 0.07
CA VAL A 16 0.89 -10.47 0.54
C VAL A 16 1.75 -9.67 -0.43
N GLN A 17 2.84 -10.26 -0.93
CA GLN A 17 3.77 -9.56 -1.78
C GLN A 17 3.13 -9.26 -3.14
N ARG A 18 2.54 -10.26 -3.78
CA ARG A 18 1.89 -10.11 -5.08
C ARG A 18 0.72 -9.11 -5.03
N MET A 19 -0.11 -9.16 -3.99
CA MET A 19 -1.18 -8.19 -3.81
C MET A 19 -0.64 -6.76 -3.65
N THR A 20 0.41 -6.59 -2.85
CA THR A 20 1.05 -5.27 -2.64
C THR A 20 1.65 -4.74 -3.93
N ASP A 21 2.32 -5.59 -4.71
CA ASP A 21 2.91 -5.22 -6.01
C ASP A 21 1.84 -4.73 -6.99
N GLU A 22 0.71 -5.43 -7.10
CA GLU A 22 -0.37 -5.05 -8.01
C GLU A 22 -1.07 -3.77 -7.54
N LEU A 23 -1.28 -3.60 -6.24
CA LEU A 23 -1.79 -2.35 -5.66
C LEU A 23 -0.90 -1.17 -6.03
N LEU A 24 0.41 -1.29 -5.81
CA LEU A 24 1.38 -0.22 -6.11
C LEU A 24 1.43 0.07 -7.61
N ALA A 25 1.46 -0.98 -8.44
CA ALA A 25 1.45 -0.84 -9.89
C ALA A 25 0.20 -0.10 -10.39
N ARG A 26 -0.98 -0.43 -9.85
CA ARG A 26 -2.25 0.19 -10.22
C ARG A 26 -2.32 1.65 -9.74
N ALA A 27 -2.02 1.89 -8.47
CA ALA A 27 -2.05 3.23 -7.88
C ALA A 27 -1.10 4.19 -8.62
N ARG A 28 0.14 3.76 -8.92
CA ARG A 28 1.13 4.57 -9.66
C ARG A 28 0.75 4.80 -11.11
N ARG A 29 0.10 3.83 -11.76
CA ARG A 29 -0.40 3.98 -13.13
C ARG A 29 -1.53 5.00 -13.19
N ARG A 30 -2.46 4.98 -12.23
CA ARG A 30 -3.63 5.86 -12.18
C ARG A 30 -3.27 7.26 -11.67
N HIS A 31 -2.33 7.35 -10.74
CA HIS A 31 -1.89 8.59 -10.11
C HIS A 31 -0.36 8.73 -10.14
N PRO A 32 0.24 8.97 -11.32
CA PRO A 32 1.68 9.16 -11.42
C PRO A 32 2.14 10.35 -10.58
N GLY A 33 3.21 10.17 -9.81
CA GLY A 33 3.80 11.22 -8.97
C GLY A 33 3.16 11.39 -7.60
N VAL A 34 2.10 10.65 -7.28
CA VAL A 34 1.56 10.58 -5.91
C VAL A 34 2.40 9.60 -5.09
N GLU A 35 2.80 10.03 -3.90
CA GLU A 35 3.41 9.13 -2.91
C GLU A 35 2.35 8.41 -2.08
N PHE A 36 2.58 7.12 -1.82
CA PHE A 36 1.70 6.27 -1.02
C PHE A 36 2.49 5.62 0.13
N SER A 37 1.84 5.45 1.28
CA SER A 37 2.27 4.49 2.31
C SER A 37 1.43 3.21 2.22
N ILE A 38 1.99 2.11 2.74
CA ILE A 38 1.33 0.80 2.81
C ILE A 38 0.87 0.60 4.25
N ALA A 39 -0.42 0.71 4.53
CA ALA A 39 -1.02 0.33 5.80
C ALA A 39 -1.45 -1.14 5.74
N ILE A 40 -0.93 -1.95 6.64
CA ILE A 40 -1.14 -3.40 6.65
C ILE A 40 -1.10 -3.94 8.08
N ASP A 41 -1.78 -5.05 8.33
CA ASP A 41 -1.70 -5.75 9.61
C ASP A 41 -0.24 -6.11 9.96
N GLN A 42 0.08 -6.03 11.25
CA GLN A 42 1.40 -6.29 11.77
C GLN A 42 1.93 -7.67 11.40
N ALA A 43 1.11 -8.73 11.45
CA ALA A 43 1.55 -10.08 11.11
C ALA A 43 1.89 -10.19 9.62
N LEU A 44 1.09 -9.57 8.75
CA LEU A 44 1.35 -9.56 7.32
C LEU A 44 2.54 -8.69 6.92
N SER A 45 2.83 -7.62 7.67
CA SER A 45 4.02 -6.78 7.43
C SER A 45 5.32 -7.59 7.48
N LEU A 46 5.37 -8.66 8.29
CA LEU A 46 6.53 -9.55 8.40
C LEU A 46 6.75 -10.42 7.15
N LEU A 47 5.70 -10.60 6.34
CA LEU A 47 5.73 -11.38 5.10
C LEU A 47 6.13 -10.53 3.90
N LEU A 48 6.08 -9.19 4.04
CA LEU A 48 6.51 -8.27 3.00
C LEU A 48 8.03 -8.06 3.11
N PRO A 49 8.82 -8.32 2.05
CA PRO A 49 10.26 -8.12 2.10
C PRO A 49 10.63 -6.69 2.50
N LYS A 50 11.76 -6.50 3.17
CA LYS A 50 12.26 -5.16 3.51
C LYS A 50 13.31 -4.74 2.49
N SER A 51 13.03 -3.67 1.75
CA SER A 51 13.96 -3.08 0.77
C SER A 51 14.93 -2.09 1.40
N ALA A 52 14.49 -1.34 2.42
CA ALA A 52 15.32 -0.42 3.19
C ALA A 52 14.76 -0.19 4.60
N ASP A 53 15.57 0.39 5.48
CA ASP A 53 15.19 0.83 6.83
C ASP A 53 14.78 2.32 6.90
N ARG A 54 14.97 3.05 5.80
CA ARG A 54 14.76 4.49 5.71
C ARG A 54 14.29 4.87 4.33
N ILE A 55 13.45 5.90 4.29
CA ILE A 55 13.02 6.54 3.05
C ILE A 55 13.39 8.02 3.12
N TYR A 56 14.21 8.47 2.18
CA TYR A 56 14.75 9.82 2.15
C TYR A 56 13.80 10.76 1.41
N ARG A 57 13.50 11.92 2.02
CA ARG A 57 12.57 12.92 1.48
C ARG A 57 13.01 14.33 1.85
N THR A 58 12.60 15.31 1.05
CA THR A 58 12.78 16.72 1.41
C THR A 58 11.67 17.13 2.35
N ILE A 59 12.01 17.41 3.62
CA ILE A 59 11.08 17.83 4.67
C ILE A 59 11.41 19.28 5.02
N ASN A 60 10.45 20.20 4.86
CA ASN A 60 10.65 21.63 5.11
C ASN A 60 11.91 22.22 4.42
N GLY A 61 12.14 21.82 3.17
CA GLY A 61 13.28 22.30 2.36
C GLY A 61 14.64 21.71 2.73
N ARG A 62 14.69 20.69 3.59
CA ARG A 62 15.93 19.98 3.96
C ARG A 62 15.82 18.49 3.67
N LEU A 63 16.93 17.86 3.29
CA LEU A 63 16.98 16.41 3.18
C LEU A 63 16.82 15.79 4.57
N GLY A 64 15.73 15.05 4.76
CA GLY A 64 15.44 14.24 5.93
C GLY A 64 15.13 12.81 5.52
N TYR A 65 14.70 12.01 6.48
CA TYR A 65 14.22 10.66 6.22
C TYR A 65 13.16 10.24 7.23
N TYR A 66 12.29 9.34 6.81
CA TYR A 66 11.45 8.56 7.72
C TYR A 66 12.12 7.22 7.97
N ALA A 67 12.20 6.80 9.23
CA ALA A 67 12.72 5.49 9.62
C ALA A 67 11.58 4.47 9.68
N GLY A 68 11.79 3.28 9.14
CA GLY A 68 10.78 2.22 9.18
C GLY A 68 11.05 1.06 8.24
N HIS A 69 10.07 0.20 8.06
CA HIS A 69 10.09 -0.81 7.01
C HIS A 69 9.73 -0.13 5.69
N VAL A 70 10.65 -0.15 4.73
CA VAL A 70 10.37 0.34 3.37
C VAL A 70 10.22 -0.84 2.43
N TYR A 71 9.15 -0.84 1.64
CA TYR A 71 8.93 -1.77 0.54
C TYR A 71 8.70 -0.97 -0.74
N ASP A 72 9.55 -1.21 -1.75
CA ASP A 72 9.47 -0.57 -3.06
C ASP A 72 9.28 0.97 -3.01
N ASP A 73 10.12 1.66 -2.23
CA ASP A 73 10.06 3.12 -1.97
C ASP A 73 8.73 3.60 -1.36
N CYS A 74 7.98 2.71 -0.71
CA CYS A 74 6.82 3.04 0.13
C CYS A 74 7.10 2.68 1.59
N LEU A 75 6.71 3.56 2.51
CA LEU A 75 6.79 3.26 3.94
C LEU A 75 5.68 2.28 4.31
N VAL A 76 6.05 1.18 4.93
CA VAL A 76 5.13 0.19 5.50
C VAL A 76 4.77 0.61 6.93
N GLN A 77 3.48 0.82 7.15
CA GLN A 77 2.87 1.14 8.42
C GLN A 77 2.19 -0.14 8.93
N ALA A 78 2.88 -0.87 9.80
CA ALA A 78 2.33 -2.02 10.49
C ALA A 78 1.30 -1.56 11.53
N MET A 79 0.08 -2.08 11.43
CA MET A 79 -1.07 -1.72 12.24
C MET A 79 -1.58 -2.93 13.04
N ASP A 80 -2.18 -2.68 14.20
CA ASP A 80 -2.95 -3.69 14.92
C ASP A 80 -4.40 -3.63 14.41
N HIS A 81 -4.70 -4.42 13.37
CA HIS A 81 -6.03 -4.42 12.76
C HIS A 81 -7.00 -5.32 13.55
N PRO A 82 -8.30 -4.98 13.61
CA PRO A 82 -9.29 -5.94 14.03
C PRO A 82 -9.26 -7.15 13.08
N ALA A 83 -9.60 -8.34 13.60
CA ALA A 83 -9.55 -9.60 12.83
C ALA A 83 -10.27 -9.53 11.47
N GLU A 84 -11.35 -8.75 11.40
CA GLU A 84 -12.14 -8.51 10.19
C GLU A 84 -11.33 -7.84 9.06
N ALA A 85 -10.36 -6.98 9.42
CA ALA A 85 -9.52 -6.22 8.50
C ALA A 85 -8.07 -6.74 8.42
N ALA A 86 -7.74 -7.83 9.12
CA ALA A 86 -6.38 -8.38 9.17
C ALA A 86 -5.85 -8.81 7.79
N ASP A 87 -6.73 -9.16 6.85
CA ASP A 87 -6.38 -9.60 5.49
C ASP A 87 -6.45 -8.47 4.44
N ILE A 88 -6.59 -7.21 4.88
CA ILE A 88 -6.68 -6.03 3.99
C ILE A 88 -5.36 -5.28 3.97
N ILE A 89 -4.86 -5.01 2.77
CA ILE A 89 -3.72 -4.13 2.50
C ILE A 89 -4.28 -2.82 1.97
N THR A 90 -3.93 -1.68 2.58
CA THR A 90 -4.39 -0.36 2.13
C THR A 90 -3.21 0.50 1.71
N LEU A 91 -3.23 1.02 0.48
CA LEU A 91 -2.38 2.13 0.08
C LEU A 91 -3.05 3.44 0.47
N VAL A 92 -2.36 4.23 1.27
CA VAL A 92 -2.81 5.53 1.74
C VAL A 92 -1.99 6.61 1.03
N PRO A 93 -2.62 7.52 0.28
CA PRO A 93 -1.90 8.61 -0.35
C PRO A 93 -1.40 9.60 0.71
N LEU A 94 -0.17 10.08 0.52
CA LEU A 94 0.45 11.05 1.42
C LEU A 94 0.12 12.50 1.06
N ASP A 95 -0.21 12.75 -0.21
CA ASP A 95 -0.64 14.07 -0.69
C ASP A 95 -2.17 14.19 -0.64
N ALA A 96 -2.65 15.01 0.29
CA ALA A 96 -4.02 15.00 0.80
C ALA A 96 -5.09 15.69 -0.07
N HIS A 97 -4.87 15.86 -1.39
CA HIS A 97 -5.79 16.68 -2.19
C HIS A 97 -6.66 15.98 -3.23
N ASP A 98 -6.42 14.72 -3.65
CA ASP A 98 -7.36 14.06 -4.56
C ASP A 98 -7.24 12.54 -4.81
N PRO A 99 -6.11 11.84 -4.58
CA PRO A 99 -6.06 10.41 -4.88
C PRO A 99 -6.83 9.59 -3.82
N PRO A 100 -7.54 8.53 -4.24
CA PRO A 100 -8.24 7.64 -3.32
C PRO A 100 -7.26 6.72 -2.58
N CYS A 101 -7.71 6.16 -1.48
CA CYS A 101 -7.05 4.99 -0.90
C CYS A 101 -7.31 3.78 -1.81
N TRP A 102 -6.34 2.87 -1.90
CA TRP A 102 -6.52 1.62 -2.62
C TRP A 102 -6.48 0.47 -1.64
N GLN A 103 -7.43 -0.45 -1.72
CA GLN A 103 -7.49 -1.63 -0.86
C GLN A 103 -7.34 -2.90 -1.67
N GLY A 104 -6.49 -3.80 -1.20
CA GLY A 104 -6.38 -5.16 -1.68
C GLY A 104 -6.87 -6.11 -0.61
N ASP A 105 -7.82 -6.99 -0.96
CA ASP A 105 -8.34 -8.02 -0.07
C ASP A 105 -7.68 -9.36 -0.39
N LEU A 106 -6.85 -9.87 0.53
CA LEU A 106 -6.14 -11.13 0.36
C LEU A 106 -7.05 -12.36 0.38
N ARG A 107 -8.30 -12.24 0.85
CA ARG A 107 -9.26 -13.35 0.85
C ARG A 107 -9.88 -13.56 -0.52
N THR A 108 -10.10 -12.47 -1.24
CA THR A 108 -10.83 -12.46 -2.51
C THR A 108 -9.95 -12.16 -3.71
N GLY A 109 -8.74 -11.65 -3.49
CA GLY A 109 -7.85 -11.18 -4.55
C GLY A 109 -8.31 -9.86 -5.17
N ARG A 110 -9.31 -9.17 -4.61
CA ARG A 110 -9.87 -7.96 -5.21
C ARG A 110 -9.09 -6.72 -4.83
N ILE A 111 -8.99 -5.80 -5.80
CA ILE A 111 -8.53 -4.43 -5.55
C ILE A 111 -9.69 -3.46 -5.75
N THR A 112 -9.88 -2.55 -4.80
CA THR A 112 -10.92 -1.52 -4.83
C THR A 112 -10.32 -0.16 -4.49
N SER A 113 -10.82 0.90 -5.13
CA SER A 113 -10.54 2.29 -4.79
C SER A 113 -11.61 2.82 -3.84
N LEU A 114 -11.21 3.49 -2.76
CA LEU A 114 -12.11 4.08 -1.75
C LEU A 114 -12.47 5.53 -2.05
#